data_AF-A0A6A6TUQ1-F1
#
_entry.id   AF-A0A6A6TUQ1-F1
#
_cell.length_a   1.000
_cell.length_b   1.000
_cell.length_c   1.000
_cell.angle_alpha   90.00
_cell.angle_beta   90.00
_cell.angle_gamma   90.00
#
_symmetry.space_group_name_H-M   'P 1'
#
loop_
_entity.id
_entity.type
_entity.pdbx_description
1 polymer ?
#
loop_
_entity_poly.entity_id
_entity_poly.type
_entity_poly.pdbx_seq_one_letter_code
_entity_poly.pdbx_strand_id
1 'polypeptide(L)'
;MESGSLDLLPTALFSPSKAAQVRAQAQEWHQVDSWLSAKYQGRSVPQFERNEDTLKALLALSSANEKADEERDLLWNVQREALNEAKASKEQDATMMSAVESALDIDGKEALEVLADVATKLDAPKTDTYSIAETLCDRTQTSQILSQQLIHLTQLQKTLEAELTSLRAKLQELRSPAFQPPLSLQRQTLEWSRNTKQLRAKLGEYSDRLASAQSNQKESDATNVHDLVAKEEEIVQLEDQIALLASKVQAYQGLPQDTDQAVQKVKNVEQEASQLQRKLDSLFENLVVNK
;
A
#
# COMPACT_ATOMS: atom_id res chain seq x y z
N MET A 1 56.27 3.23 92.60
CA MET A 1 55.26 4.29 92.67
C MET A 1 54.96 4.64 91.23
N GLU A 2 53.90 4.03 90.71
CA GLU A 2 52.61 4.71 90.44
C GLU A 2 52.76 5.56 89.17
N SER A 3 51.93 5.47 88.14
CA SER A 3 50.66 4.80 87.87
C SER A 3 50.40 5.22 86.41
N GLY A 4 50.09 4.31 85.48
CA GLY A 4 48.71 4.01 85.15
C GLY A 4 48.14 5.03 84.16
N SER A 5 47.57 4.52 83.07
CA SER A 5 46.38 5.03 82.35
C SER A 5 46.54 5.14 80.83
N LEU A 6 45.94 4.12 80.19
CA LEU A 6 45.19 4.13 78.93
C LEU A 6 45.90 3.59 77.69
N ASP A 7 46.05 2.27 77.71
CA ASP A 7 45.80 1.40 76.56
C ASP A 7 44.51 1.81 75.85
N LEU A 8 44.64 2.55 74.75
CA LEU A 8 43.63 2.63 73.70
C LEU A 8 44.09 1.73 72.56
N LEU A 9 43.64 0.47 72.62
CA LEU A 9 43.80 -0.57 71.59
C LEU A 9 43.50 -0.03 70.18
N PRO A 10 44.42 -0.17 69.20
CA PRO A 10 44.13 -0.07 67.76
C PRO A 10 43.45 -1.33 67.19
N THR A 11 43.10 -2.29 68.04
CA THR A 11 42.69 -3.65 67.65
C THR A 11 41.25 -3.73 67.11
N ALA A 12 40.51 -2.62 67.10
CA ALA A 12 39.15 -2.56 66.55
C ALA A 12 39.07 -2.06 65.09
N LEU A 13 40.18 -1.73 64.41
CA LEU A 13 40.14 -1.09 63.08
C LEU A 13 40.48 -2.00 61.89
N PHE A 14 41.05 -3.19 62.12
CA PHE A 14 41.43 -4.10 61.04
C PHE A 14 40.58 -5.35 61.03
N SER A 15 39.39 -5.24 60.42
CA SER A 15 38.72 -6.42 59.89
C SER A 15 39.58 -6.97 58.72
N PRO A 16 39.98 -8.25 58.72
CA PRO A 16 40.81 -8.86 57.65
C PRO A 16 40.30 -8.58 56.23
N SER A 17 38.99 -8.38 56.09
CA SER A 17 38.33 -8.01 54.83
C SER A 17 38.76 -6.62 54.31
N LYS A 18 38.88 -5.60 55.18
CA LYS A 18 39.34 -4.25 54.77
C LYS A 18 40.82 -4.23 54.40
N ALA A 19 41.64 -4.97 55.14
CA ALA A 19 43.07 -5.07 54.83
C ALA A 19 43.33 -5.81 53.50
N ALA A 20 42.50 -6.79 53.15
CA ALA A 20 42.55 -7.46 51.85
C ALA A 20 42.15 -6.51 50.70
N GLN A 21 41.10 -5.72 50.88
CA GLN A 21 40.66 -4.73 49.88
C GLN A 21 41.72 -3.67 49.60
N VAL A 22 42.38 -3.14 50.64
CA VAL A 22 43.47 -2.15 50.48
C VAL A 22 44.65 -2.75 49.70
N ARG A 23 44.97 -4.03 49.91
CA ARG A 23 46.04 -4.72 49.15
C ARG A 23 45.67 -4.94 47.69
N ALA A 24 44.42 -5.34 47.41
CA ALA A 24 43.95 -5.49 46.04
C ALA A 24 43.96 -4.15 45.29
N GLN A 25 43.48 -3.08 45.93
CA GLN A 25 43.51 -1.75 45.37
C GLN A 25 44.94 -1.24 45.12
N ALA A 26 45.89 -1.56 46.01
CA ALA A 26 47.30 -1.23 45.79
C ALA A 26 47.90 -1.95 44.57
N GLN A 27 47.53 -3.22 44.34
CA GLN A 27 47.97 -3.99 43.17
C GLN A 27 47.40 -3.40 41.87
N GLU A 28 46.11 -3.02 41.88
CA GLU A 28 45.46 -2.34 40.75
C GLU A 28 46.13 -1.00 40.41
N TRP A 29 46.49 -0.21 41.42
CA TRP A 29 47.25 1.03 41.20
C TRP A 29 48.65 0.77 40.64
N HIS A 30 49.35 -0.29 41.08
CA HIS A 30 50.63 -0.68 40.50
C HIS A 30 50.51 -1.07 39.02
N GLN A 31 49.43 -1.75 38.63
CA GLN A 31 49.16 -2.07 37.22
C GLN A 31 48.97 -0.80 36.39
N VAL A 32 48.16 0.14 36.88
CA VAL A 32 47.94 1.44 36.21
C VAL A 32 49.24 2.23 36.11
N ASP A 33 50.04 2.29 37.16
CA ASP A 33 51.33 3.02 37.16
C ASP A 33 52.33 2.41 36.15
N SER A 34 52.40 1.07 36.08
CA SER A 34 53.22 0.37 35.09
C SER A 34 52.75 0.68 33.66
N TRP A 35 51.44 0.58 33.39
CA TRP A 35 50.86 0.88 32.09
C TRP A 35 51.04 2.35 31.66
N LEU A 36 50.85 3.31 32.58
CA LEU A 36 51.12 4.72 32.32
C LEU A 36 52.61 4.95 32.04
N SER A 37 53.51 4.35 32.81
CA SER A 37 54.95 4.47 32.57
C SER A 37 55.37 3.97 31.17
N ALA A 38 54.77 2.86 30.72
CA ALA A 38 54.97 2.30 29.38
C ALA A 38 54.40 3.23 28.30
N LYS A 39 53.22 3.84 28.51
CA LYS A 39 52.58 4.73 27.53
C LYS A 39 53.31 6.06 27.39
N TYR A 40 53.87 6.60 28.47
CA TYR A 40 54.55 7.90 28.47
C TYR A 40 56.05 7.81 28.15
N GLN A 41 56.65 6.61 28.08
CA GLN A 41 58.02 6.36 27.59
C GLN A 41 59.06 7.36 28.13
N GLY A 42 59.07 7.57 29.46
CA GLY A 42 60.00 8.49 30.12
C GLY A 42 59.56 9.96 30.19
N ARG A 43 58.38 10.32 29.69
CA ARG A 43 57.73 11.60 29.98
C ARG A 43 57.04 11.57 31.34
N SER A 44 56.97 12.71 32.01
CA SER A 44 56.25 12.81 33.29
C SER A 44 54.76 12.56 33.08
N VAL A 45 54.20 11.59 33.82
CA VAL A 45 52.76 11.34 33.85
C VAL A 45 52.07 12.57 34.46
N PRO A 46 51.00 13.11 33.84
CA PRO A 46 50.23 14.21 34.40
C PRO A 46 49.72 13.88 35.81
N GLN A 47 49.68 14.87 36.71
CA GLN A 47 49.10 14.65 38.03
C GLN A 47 47.58 14.49 37.92
N PHE A 48 47.04 13.48 38.62
CA PHE A 48 45.61 13.22 38.70
C PHE A 48 45.26 12.77 40.13
N GLU A 49 43.98 12.92 40.47
CA GLU A 49 43.46 12.51 41.78
C GLU A 49 43.35 10.98 41.85
N ARG A 50 43.89 10.36 42.90
CA ARG A 50 43.77 8.91 43.13
C ARG A 50 42.49 8.60 43.91
N ASN A 51 41.38 8.51 43.19
CA ASN A 51 40.07 8.11 43.71
C ASN A 51 39.65 6.73 43.13
N GLU A 52 38.72 6.03 43.79
CA GLU A 52 38.21 4.72 43.34
C GLU A 52 37.59 4.81 41.94
N ASP A 53 36.90 5.91 41.62
CA ASP A 53 36.32 6.15 40.29
C ASP A 53 37.42 6.31 39.23
N THR A 54 38.52 7.00 39.56
CA THR A 54 39.66 7.16 38.65
C THR A 54 40.40 5.85 38.42
N LEU A 55 40.50 4.99 39.44
CA LEU A 55 41.11 3.67 39.31
C LEU A 55 40.32 2.79 38.35
N LYS A 56 38.99 2.74 38.54
CA LYS A 56 38.08 2.00 37.65
C LYS A 56 38.17 2.50 36.21
N ALA A 57 38.17 3.82 36.01
CA ALA A 57 38.30 4.42 34.69
C ALA A 57 39.66 4.10 34.03
N LEU A 58 40.77 4.18 34.76
CA LEU A 58 42.11 3.91 34.23
C LEU A 58 42.33 2.43 33.91
N LEU A 59 41.81 1.50 34.72
CA LEU A 59 41.84 0.06 34.44
C LEU A 59 40.97 -0.31 33.22
N ALA A 60 39.80 0.32 33.09
CA ALA A 60 38.97 0.15 31.90
C ALA A 60 39.69 0.65 30.64
N LEU A 61 40.41 1.77 30.75
CA LEU A 61 41.17 2.34 29.64
C LEU A 61 42.41 1.50 29.30
N SER A 62 43.13 0.99 30.30
CA SER A 62 44.28 0.13 30.08
C SER A 62 43.89 -1.16 29.37
N SER A 63 42.83 -1.83 29.85
CA SER A 63 42.32 -3.06 29.22
C SER A 63 41.73 -2.82 27.82
N ALA A 64 41.08 -1.68 27.57
CA ALA A 64 40.61 -1.31 26.24
C ALA A 64 41.78 -1.03 25.28
N ASN A 65 42.83 -0.36 25.74
CA ASN A 65 44.03 -0.14 24.94
C ASN A 65 44.77 -1.43 24.62
N GLU A 66 44.93 -2.33 25.60
CA GLU A 66 45.55 -3.65 25.37
C GLU A 66 44.80 -4.44 24.30
N LYS A 67 43.46 -4.49 24.37
CA LYS A 67 42.64 -5.12 23.32
C LYS A 67 42.82 -4.46 21.95
N ALA A 68 42.85 -3.13 21.90
CA ALA A 68 43.03 -2.41 20.64
C ALA A 68 44.43 -2.65 20.04
N ASP A 69 45.46 -2.74 20.88
CA ASP A 69 46.83 -3.05 20.46
C ASP A 69 46.94 -4.50 19.96
N GLU A 70 46.30 -5.47 20.63
CA GLU A 70 46.20 -6.86 20.18
C GLU A 70 45.48 -6.98 18.82
N GLU A 71 44.33 -6.30 18.65
CA GLU A 71 43.60 -6.27 17.38
C GLU A 71 44.44 -5.68 16.25
N ARG A 72 45.14 -4.57 16.52
CA ARG A 72 46.05 -3.93 15.55
C ARG A 72 47.18 -4.87 15.15
N ASP A 73 47.78 -5.57 16.10
CA ASP A 73 48.88 -6.51 15.85
C ASP A 73 48.38 -7.74 15.07
N LEU A 74 47.18 -8.24 15.35
CA LEU A 74 46.54 -9.31 14.57
C LEU A 74 46.29 -8.88 13.12
N LEU A 75 45.68 -7.69 12.91
CA LEU A 75 45.44 -7.16 11.56
C LEU A 75 46.74 -6.98 10.79
N TRP A 76 47.78 -6.46 11.45
CA TRP A 76 49.09 -6.30 10.84
C TRP A 76 49.69 -7.65 10.42
N ASN A 77 49.58 -8.67 11.27
CA ASN A 77 50.06 -10.01 10.96
C ASN A 77 49.30 -10.64 9.78
N VAL A 78 47.97 -10.54 9.77
CA VAL A 78 47.13 -11.02 8.66
C VAL A 78 47.47 -10.30 7.37
N GLN A 79 47.61 -8.98 7.38
CA GLN A 79 47.97 -8.22 6.19
C GLN A 79 49.37 -8.60 5.69
N ARG A 80 50.33 -8.80 6.59
CA ARG A 80 51.68 -9.24 6.21
C ARG A 80 51.67 -10.65 5.62
N GLU A 81 50.89 -11.56 6.19
CA GLU A 81 50.73 -12.93 5.68
C GLU A 81 50.07 -12.94 4.30
N ALA A 82 48.95 -12.22 4.14
CA ALA A 82 48.27 -12.05 2.86
C ALA A 82 49.19 -11.43 1.78
N LEU A 83 50.03 -10.47 2.15
CA LEU A 83 51.03 -9.90 1.24
C LEU A 83 52.12 -10.90 0.85
N ASN A 84 52.55 -11.75 1.79
CA ASN A 84 53.55 -12.77 1.51
C ASN A 84 52.97 -13.88 0.61
N GLU A 85 51.73 -14.31 0.85
CA GLU A 85 51.03 -15.27 0.00
C GLU A 85 50.83 -14.72 -1.41
N ALA A 86 50.39 -13.47 -1.54
CA ALA A 86 50.25 -12.81 -2.84
C ALA A 86 51.58 -12.68 -3.59
N LYS A 87 52.70 -12.45 -2.88
CA LYS A 87 54.04 -12.41 -3.48
C LYS A 87 54.49 -13.80 -3.95
N ALA A 88 54.29 -14.83 -3.13
CA ALA A 88 54.64 -16.20 -3.48
C ALA A 88 53.82 -16.69 -4.68
N SER A 89 52.53 -16.38 -4.75
CA SER A 89 51.69 -16.64 -5.93
C SER A 89 52.24 -15.91 -7.16
N LYS A 90 52.56 -14.61 -7.05
CA LYS A 90 53.12 -13.83 -8.16
C LYS A 90 54.43 -14.39 -8.70
N GLU A 91 55.30 -14.95 -7.87
CA GLU A 91 56.56 -15.56 -8.32
C GLU A 91 56.32 -16.83 -9.14
N GLN A 92 55.37 -17.67 -8.71
CA GLN A 92 54.95 -18.84 -9.49
C GLN A 92 54.26 -18.42 -10.80
N ASP A 93 53.35 -17.45 -10.73
CA ASP A 93 52.65 -16.91 -11.89
C ASP A 93 53.61 -16.25 -12.88
N ALA A 94 54.69 -15.60 -12.42
CA ALA A 94 55.69 -14.98 -13.29
C ALA A 94 56.44 -16.00 -14.16
N THR A 95 56.77 -17.18 -13.61
CA THR A 95 57.41 -18.24 -14.38
C THR A 95 56.47 -18.83 -15.44
N MET A 96 55.19 -18.99 -15.10
CA MET A 96 54.17 -19.45 -16.04
C MET A 96 53.86 -18.38 -17.11
N MET A 97 53.80 -17.11 -16.72
CA MET A 97 53.58 -15.99 -17.63
C MET A 97 54.73 -15.87 -18.64
N SER A 98 55.98 -15.99 -18.19
CA SER A 98 57.15 -15.97 -19.08
C SER A 98 57.13 -17.14 -20.08
N ALA A 99 56.70 -18.33 -19.65
CA ALA A 99 56.52 -19.47 -20.55
C ALA A 99 55.42 -19.19 -21.60
N VAL A 100 54.29 -18.62 -21.20
CA VAL A 100 53.20 -18.22 -22.12
C VAL A 100 53.65 -17.13 -23.10
N GLU A 101 54.35 -16.09 -22.63
CA GLU A 101 54.90 -15.03 -23.48
C GLU A 101 55.91 -15.55 -24.52
N SER A 102 56.67 -16.59 -24.16
CA SER A 102 57.62 -17.25 -25.06
C SER A 102 56.95 -18.15 -26.10
N ALA A 103 55.77 -18.69 -25.78
CA ALA A 103 54.97 -19.56 -26.64
C ALA A 103 54.00 -18.78 -27.55
N LEU A 104 53.88 -17.46 -27.36
CA LEU A 104 52.95 -16.62 -28.11
C LEU A 104 53.59 -16.07 -29.39
N ASP A 105 52.90 -16.26 -30.51
CA ASP A 105 53.26 -15.68 -31.80
C ASP A 105 53.11 -14.14 -31.79
N ILE A 106 53.67 -13.47 -32.80
CA ILE A 106 53.64 -12.00 -32.94
C ILE A 106 52.18 -11.49 -32.92
N ASP A 107 51.29 -12.14 -33.67
CA ASP A 107 49.87 -11.80 -33.72
C ASP A 107 49.19 -11.93 -32.35
N GLY A 108 49.60 -12.91 -31.53
CA GLY A 108 49.07 -13.08 -30.18
C GLY A 108 49.53 -11.99 -29.23
N LYS A 109 50.77 -11.51 -29.38
CA LYS A 109 51.30 -10.38 -28.60
C LYS A 109 50.58 -9.08 -28.95
N GLU A 110 50.40 -8.83 -30.24
CA GLU A 110 49.62 -7.67 -30.72
C GLU A 110 48.18 -7.73 -30.22
N ALA A 111 47.53 -8.90 -30.25
CA ALA A 111 46.16 -9.05 -29.74
C ALA A 111 46.05 -8.76 -28.22
N LEU A 112 47.02 -9.20 -27.42
CA LEU A 112 47.05 -8.90 -25.98
C LEU A 112 47.32 -7.42 -25.71
N GLU A 113 48.21 -6.79 -26.48
CA GLU A 113 48.48 -5.36 -26.37
C GLU A 113 47.23 -4.53 -26.72
N VAL A 114 46.52 -4.89 -27.79
CA VAL A 114 45.25 -4.26 -28.15
C VAL A 114 44.20 -4.48 -27.06
N LEU A 115 44.10 -5.68 -26.49
CA LEU A 115 43.16 -5.95 -25.41
C LEU A 115 43.49 -5.11 -24.16
N ALA A 116 44.76 -5.00 -23.79
CA ALA A 116 45.20 -4.17 -22.69
C ALA A 116 44.94 -2.66 -22.94
N ASP A 117 45.20 -2.18 -24.16
CA ASP A 117 44.93 -0.80 -24.56
C ASP A 117 43.41 -0.51 -24.54
N VAL A 118 42.58 -1.43 -25.03
CA VAL A 118 41.12 -1.32 -24.95
C VAL A 118 40.65 -1.34 -23.49
N ALA A 119 41.13 -2.28 -22.67
CA ALA A 119 40.76 -2.38 -21.26
C ALA A 119 41.13 -1.10 -20.47
N THR A 120 42.31 -0.53 -20.72
CA THR A 120 42.76 0.70 -20.06
C THR A 120 41.99 1.93 -20.53
N LYS A 121 41.71 2.05 -21.84
CA LYS A 121 40.89 3.15 -22.38
C LYS A 121 39.43 3.11 -21.90
N LEU A 122 38.87 1.91 -21.77
CA LEU A 122 37.51 1.72 -21.22
C LEU A 122 37.46 1.77 -19.69
N ASP A 123 38.62 1.76 -19.02
CA ASP A 123 38.77 1.63 -17.57
C ASP A 123 37.98 0.42 -17.05
N ALA A 124 38.16 -0.73 -17.73
CA ALA A 124 37.46 -1.96 -17.40
C ALA A 124 38.03 -2.57 -16.11
N PRO A 125 37.19 -3.03 -15.18
CA PRO A 125 37.65 -3.55 -13.89
C PRO A 125 38.38 -4.89 -14.02
N LYS A 126 38.18 -5.61 -15.13
CA LYS A 126 38.83 -6.88 -15.45
C LYS A 126 39.25 -6.88 -16.91
N THR A 127 40.36 -7.55 -17.22
CA THR A 127 40.86 -7.77 -18.58
C THR A 127 40.13 -8.92 -19.29
N ASP A 128 38.97 -9.33 -18.80
CA ASP A 128 38.13 -10.32 -19.48
C ASP A 128 37.33 -9.64 -20.59
N THR A 129 37.32 -10.26 -21.77
CA THR A 129 36.57 -9.82 -22.95
C THR A 129 35.10 -9.54 -22.65
N TYR A 130 34.46 -10.34 -21.79
CA TYR A 130 33.07 -10.11 -21.39
C TYR A 130 32.91 -8.81 -20.56
N SER A 131 33.83 -8.57 -19.62
CA SER A 131 33.80 -7.34 -18.80
C SER A 131 34.08 -6.09 -19.63
N ILE A 132 34.98 -6.18 -20.61
CA ILE A 132 35.23 -5.10 -21.57
C ILE A 132 33.98 -4.84 -22.43
N ALA A 133 33.30 -5.90 -22.90
CA ALA A 133 32.08 -5.76 -23.68
C ALA A 133 30.93 -5.15 -22.86
N GLU A 134 30.76 -5.58 -21.61
CA GLU A 134 29.77 -5.04 -20.67
C GLU A 134 30.01 -3.54 -20.42
N THR A 135 31.24 -3.16 -20.06
CA THR A 135 31.59 -1.74 -19.85
C THR A 135 31.44 -0.91 -21.12
N LEU A 136 31.72 -1.47 -22.29
CA LEU A 136 31.48 -0.80 -23.57
C LEU A 136 29.99 -0.59 -23.83
N CYS A 137 29.16 -1.61 -23.62
CA CYS A 137 27.70 -1.52 -23.75
C CYS A 137 27.14 -0.47 -22.79
N ASP A 138 27.58 -0.46 -21.53
CA ASP A 138 27.13 0.50 -20.53
C ASP A 138 27.56 1.93 -20.88
N ARG A 139 28.82 2.14 -21.28
CA ARG A 139 29.32 3.45 -21.71
C ARG A 139 28.62 3.94 -22.97
N THR A 140 28.34 3.07 -23.93
CA THR A 140 27.64 3.44 -25.16
C THR A 140 26.18 3.77 -24.88
N GLN A 141 25.50 2.99 -24.03
CA GLN A 141 24.12 3.27 -23.61
C GLN A 141 24.03 4.61 -22.86
N THR A 142 24.92 4.84 -21.89
CA THR A 142 24.93 6.11 -21.14
C THR A 142 25.24 7.30 -22.03
N SER A 143 26.20 7.19 -22.95
CA SER A 143 26.49 8.22 -23.95
C SER A 143 25.28 8.53 -24.83
N GLN A 144 24.57 7.50 -25.31
CA GLN A 144 23.36 7.67 -26.11
C GLN A 144 22.25 8.36 -25.31
N ILE A 145 21.98 7.93 -24.08
CA ILE A 145 20.98 8.56 -23.21
C ILE A 145 21.31 10.04 -23.00
N LEU A 146 22.56 10.37 -22.66
CA LEU A 146 22.99 11.75 -22.46
C LEU A 146 22.85 12.59 -23.73
N SER A 147 23.22 12.04 -24.89
CA SER A 147 23.06 12.74 -26.18
C SER A 147 21.59 13.03 -26.51
N GLN A 148 20.69 12.07 -26.25
CA GLN A 148 19.25 12.25 -26.45
C GLN A 148 18.69 13.29 -25.49
N GLN A 149 19.11 13.26 -24.22
CA GLN A 149 18.71 14.25 -23.23
C GLN A 149 19.18 15.66 -23.62
N LEU A 150 20.38 15.80 -24.15
CA LEU A 150 20.91 17.08 -24.64
C LEU A 150 20.07 17.61 -25.80
N ILE A 151 19.73 16.75 -26.78
CA ILE A 151 18.84 17.13 -27.90
C ILE A 151 17.48 17.58 -27.38
N HIS A 152 16.90 16.87 -26.41
CA HIS A 152 15.62 17.24 -25.82
C HIS A 152 15.71 18.59 -25.07
N LEU A 153 16.73 18.78 -24.23
CA LEU A 153 16.92 20.03 -23.49
C LEU A 153 17.15 21.23 -24.41
N THR A 154 17.90 21.06 -25.49
CA THR A 154 18.12 22.15 -26.47
C THR A 154 16.85 22.49 -27.23
N GLN A 155 16.01 21.51 -27.56
CA GLN A 155 14.68 21.77 -28.14
C GLN A 155 13.78 22.53 -27.15
N LEU A 156 13.73 22.08 -25.89
CA LEU A 156 12.94 22.73 -24.83
C LEU A 156 13.41 24.16 -24.57
N GLN A 157 14.72 24.38 -24.54
CA GLN A 157 15.29 25.72 -24.42
C GLN A 157 14.82 26.61 -25.56
N LYS A 158 14.91 26.13 -26.81
CA LYS A 158 14.47 26.89 -27.98
C LYS A 158 12.98 27.22 -27.95
N THR A 159 12.13 26.29 -27.49
CA THR A 159 10.70 26.56 -27.34
C THR A 159 10.42 27.59 -26.24
N LEU A 160 11.09 27.48 -25.10
CA LEU A 160 10.93 28.45 -24.00
C LEU A 160 11.42 29.85 -24.41
N GLU A 161 12.51 29.95 -25.16
CA GLU A 161 12.99 31.23 -25.70
C GLU A 161 11.98 31.84 -26.69
N ALA A 162 11.39 31.03 -27.58
CA ALA A 162 10.34 31.46 -28.49
C ALA A 162 9.07 31.91 -27.75
N GLU A 163 8.67 31.20 -26.69
CA GLU A 163 7.54 31.58 -25.85
C GLU A 163 7.82 32.87 -25.06
N LEU A 164 9.01 33.01 -24.48
CA LEU A 164 9.40 34.22 -23.75
C LEU A 164 9.43 35.45 -24.67
N THR A 165 9.95 35.31 -25.88
CA THR A 165 9.95 36.40 -26.87
C THR A 165 8.52 36.74 -27.29
N SER A 166 7.67 35.74 -27.55
CA SER A 166 6.25 35.94 -27.86
C SER A 166 5.48 36.61 -26.71
N LEU A 167 5.67 36.16 -25.46
CA LEU A 167 5.05 36.75 -24.28
C LEU A 167 5.50 38.17 -24.03
N ARG A 168 6.81 38.47 -24.21
CA ARG A 168 7.33 39.84 -24.13
C ARG A 168 6.71 40.74 -25.20
N ALA A 169 6.57 40.25 -26.43
CA ALA A 169 5.92 40.99 -27.51
C ALA A 169 4.45 41.29 -27.19
N LYS A 170 3.67 40.29 -26.74
CA LYS A 170 2.28 40.47 -26.30
C LYS A 170 2.17 41.44 -25.12
N LEU A 171 3.06 41.34 -24.14
CA LEU A 171 3.08 42.23 -22.99
C LEU A 171 3.37 43.67 -23.42
N GLN A 172 4.32 43.86 -24.34
CA GLN A 172 4.60 45.18 -24.93
C GLN A 172 3.40 45.73 -25.71
N GLU A 173 2.70 44.88 -26.47
CA GLU A 173 1.46 45.26 -27.17
C GLU A 173 0.39 45.72 -26.16
N LEU A 174 0.14 44.95 -25.10
CA LEU A 174 -0.84 45.29 -24.06
C LEU A 174 -0.48 46.55 -23.26
N ARG A 175 0.82 46.81 -23.06
CA ARG A 175 1.32 48.02 -22.38
C ARG A 175 1.38 49.24 -23.31
N SER A 176 1.21 49.05 -24.62
CA SER A 176 1.23 50.16 -25.56
C SER A 176 0.05 51.09 -25.27
N PRO A 177 0.26 52.41 -25.21
CA PRO A 177 -0.82 53.37 -24.98
C PRO A 177 -1.85 53.40 -26.12
N ALA A 178 -1.57 52.74 -27.25
CA ALA A 178 -2.49 52.56 -28.37
C ALA A 178 -3.36 51.30 -28.28
N PHE A 179 -3.17 50.44 -27.26
CA PHE A 179 -3.94 49.22 -27.11
C PHE A 179 -5.38 49.53 -26.71
N GLN A 180 -6.34 49.17 -27.57
CA GLN A 180 -7.75 49.10 -27.21
C GLN A 180 -8.17 47.63 -27.12
N PRO A 181 -8.82 47.20 -26.02
CA PRO A 181 -9.32 45.83 -25.92
C PRO A 181 -10.29 45.57 -27.07
N PRO A 182 -10.16 44.45 -27.80
CA PRO A 182 -11.04 44.13 -28.92
C PRO A 182 -12.51 44.17 -28.47
N LEU A 183 -13.36 44.90 -29.21
CA LEU A 183 -14.80 45.04 -28.92
C LEU A 183 -15.54 43.68 -28.87
N SER A 184 -14.96 42.65 -29.50
CA SER A 184 -15.44 41.27 -29.43
C SER A 184 -15.33 40.66 -28.03
N LEU A 185 -14.37 41.06 -27.20
CA LEU A 185 -14.15 40.47 -25.87
C LEU A 185 -15.28 40.83 -24.92
N GLN A 186 -15.74 42.08 -24.95
CA GLN A 186 -16.91 42.53 -24.19
C GLN A 186 -18.16 41.76 -24.63
N ARG A 187 -18.36 41.60 -25.95
CA ARG A 187 -19.47 40.82 -26.50
C ARG A 187 -19.41 39.34 -26.08
N GLN A 188 -18.25 38.71 -26.21
CA GLN A 188 -18.01 37.33 -25.81
C GLN A 188 -18.19 37.12 -24.31
N THR A 189 -17.76 38.07 -23.48
CA THR A 189 -17.96 37.98 -22.02
C THR A 189 -19.44 38.05 -21.64
N LEU A 190 -20.23 38.88 -22.33
CA LEU A 190 -21.67 38.93 -22.16
C LEU A 190 -22.36 37.64 -22.63
N GLU A 191 -21.95 37.12 -23.80
CA GLU A 191 -22.45 35.84 -24.34
C GLU A 191 -22.12 34.68 -23.38
N TRP A 192 -20.90 34.58 -22.88
CA TRP A 192 -20.50 33.56 -21.90
C TRP A 192 -21.25 33.71 -20.58
N SER A 193 -21.39 34.94 -20.05
CA SER A 193 -22.16 35.20 -18.84
C SER A 193 -23.62 34.74 -18.98
N ARG A 194 -24.24 35.03 -20.14
CA ARG A 194 -25.60 34.58 -20.46
C ARG A 194 -25.68 33.06 -20.56
N ASN A 195 -24.74 32.42 -21.27
CA ASN A 195 -24.69 30.96 -21.42
C ASN A 195 -24.49 30.26 -20.07
N THR A 196 -23.63 30.80 -19.21
CA THR A 196 -23.44 30.27 -17.85
C THR A 196 -24.70 30.40 -17.01
N LYS A 197 -25.43 31.53 -17.09
CA LYS A 197 -26.73 31.67 -16.42
C LYS A 197 -27.74 30.65 -16.92
N GLN A 198 -27.81 30.43 -18.23
CA GLN A 198 -28.70 29.45 -18.84
C GLN A 198 -28.34 28.02 -18.41
N LEU A 199 -27.06 27.66 -18.39
CA LEU A 199 -26.61 26.34 -17.93
C LEU A 199 -26.89 26.12 -16.44
N ARG A 200 -26.72 27.14 -15.59
CA ARG A 200 -27.11 27.06 -14.17
C ARG A 200 -28.61 26.85 -13.99
N ALA A 201 -29.44 27.55 -14.75
CA ALA A 201 -30.89 27.36 -14.73
C ALA A 201 -31.26 25.92 -15.13
N LYS A 202 -30.69 25.41 -16.23
CA LYS A 202 -30.88 24.01 -16.65
C LYS A 202 -30.42 23.01 -15.61
N LEU A 203 -29.30 23.26 -14.94
CA LEU A 203 -28.79 22.37 -13.90
C LEU A 203 -29.75 22.32 -12.71
N GLY A 204 -30.31 23.47 -12.31
CA GLY A 204 -31.40 23.54 -11.32
C GLY A 204 -32.65 22.78 -11.76
N GLU A 205 -33.10 22.97 -13.01
CA GLU A 205 -34.25 22.22 -13.55
C GLU A 205 -33.99 20.71 -13.58
N TYR A 206 -32.77 20.28 -13.95
CA TYR A 206 -32.42 18.86 -13.93
C TYR A 206 -32.29 18.31 -12.51
N SER A 207 -31.79 19.07 -11.54
CA SER A 207 -31.79 18.65 -10.14
C SER A 207 -33.21 18.53 -9.59
N ASP A 208 -34.12 19.44 -9.94
CA ASP A 208 -35.52 19.39 -9.51
C ASP A 208 -36.26 18.22 -10.17
N ARG A 209 -35.98 17.96 -11.46
CA ARG A 209 -36.50 16.77 -12.16
C ARG A 209 -35.97 15.48 -11.57
N LEU A 210 -34.70 15.42 -11.18
CA LEU A 210 -34.13 14.25 -10.51
C LEU A 210 -34.72 14.07 -9.11
N ALA A 211 -34.89 15.15 -8.33
CA ALA A 211 -35.51 15.10 -7.02
C ALA A 211 -36.97 14.63 -7.10
N SER A 212 -37.75 15.16 -8.04
CA SER A 212 -39.12 14.73 -8.28
C SER A 212 -39.22 13.30 -8.83
N ALA A 213 -38.33 12.88 -9.73
CA ALA A 213 -38.27 11.49 -10.20
C ALA A 213 -37.90 10.52 -9.07
N GLN A 214 -36.95 10.87 -8.21
CA GLN A 214 -36.57 10.07 -7.04
C GLN A 214 -37.68 10.01 -5.99
N SER A 215 -38.43 11.10 -5.79
CA SER A 215 -39.61 11.12 -4.91
C SER A 215 -40.72 10.24 -5.48
N ASN A 216 -41.05 10.43 -6.76
CA ASN A 216 -42.10 9.65 -7.44
C ASN A 216 -41.75 8.17 -7.53
N GLN A 217 -40.48 7.80 -7.72
CA GLN A 217 -40.03 6.41 -7.74
C GLN A 217 -40.18 5.75 -6.35
N LYS A 218 -39.87 6.46 -5.27
CA LYS A 218 -40.07 5.97 -3.89
C LYS A 218 -41.56 5.79 -3.56
N GLU A 219 -42.42 6.69 -4.01
CA GLU A 219 -43.88 6.55 -3.84
C GLU A 219 -44.44 5.42 -4.72
N SER A 220 -44.05 5.31 -5.99
CA SER A 220 -44.58 4.29 -6.89
C SER A 220 -44.16 2.87 -6.49
N ASP A 221 -42.94 2.66 -6.00
CA ASP A 221 -42.48 1.34 -5.56
C ASP A 221 -43.17 0.90 -4.25
N ALA A 222 -43.41 1.84 -3.32
CA ALA A 222 -44.10 1.54 -2.06
C ALA A 222 -45.61 1.29 -2.27
N THR A 223 -46.27 2.10 -3.09
CA THR A 223 -47.72 1.97 -3.34
C THR A 223 -48.03 0.80 -4.26
N ASN A 224 -47.24 0.52 -5.31
CA ASN A 224 -47.52 -0.61 -6.20
C ASN A 224 -47.38 -1.96 -5.49
N VAL A 225 -46.36 -2.15 -4.64
CA VAL A 225 -46.19 -3.44 -3.95
C VAL A 225 -47.33 -3.66 -2.95
N HIS A 226 -47.70 -2.63 -2.19
CA HIS A 226 -48.79 -2.75 -1.22
C HIS A 226 -50.16 -2.95 -1.90
N ASP A 227 -50.44 -2.20 -2.98
CA ASP A 227 -51.70 -2.32 -3.72
C ASP A 227 -51.79 -3.64 -4.50
N LEU A 228 -50.67 -4.20 -4.95
CA LEU A 228 -50.64 -5.54 -5.57
C LEU A 228 -51.01 -6.61 -4.56
N VAL A 229 -50.47 -6.54 -3.33
CA VAL A 229 -50.81 -7.48 -2.26
C VAL A 229 -52.29 -7.38 -1.88
N ALA A 230 -52.82 -6.16 -1.73
CA ALA A 230 -54.23 -5.96 -1.43
C ALA A 230 -55.15 -6.50 -2.54
N LYS A 231 -54.79 -6.28 -3.81
CA LYS A 231 -55.54 -6.83 -4.95
C LYS A 231 -55.45 -8.35 -5.04
N GLU A 232 -54.33 -8.94 -4.67
CA GLU A 232 -54.18 -10.40 -4.59
C GLU A 232 -55.15 -10.99 -3.56
N GLU A 233 -55.26 -10.36 -2.39
CA GLU A 233 -56.25 -10.75 -1.37
C GLU A 233 -57.70 -10.58 -1.86
N GLU A 234 -58.01 -9.49 -2.56
CA GLU A 234 -59.34 -9.28 -3.16
C GLU A 234 -59.66 -10.32 -4.24
N ILE A 235 -58.69 -10.70 -5.07
CA ILE A 235 -58.88 -11.75 -6.09
C ILE A 235 -59.22 -13.07 -5.42
N VAL A 236 -58.50 -13.45 -4.36
CA VAL A 236 -58.81 -14.68 -3.60
C VAL A 236 -60.24 -14.64 -3.06
N GLN A 237 -60.68 -13.52 -2.51
CA GLN A 237 -62.06 -13.37 -2.03
C GLN A 237 -63.10 -13.44 -3.14
N LEU A 238 -62.80 -12.86 -4.31
CA LEU A 238 -63.68 -12.94 -5.48
C LEU A 238 -63.76 -14.35 -6.04
N GLU A 239 -62.66 -15.11 -6.03
CA GLU A 239 -62.66 -16.52 -6.42
C GLU A 239 -63.60 -17.34 -5.52
N ASP A 240 -63.55 -17.13 -4.20
CA ASP A 240 -64.47 -17.77 -3.25
C ASP A 240 -65.93 -17.38 -3.51
N GLN A 241 -66.19 -16.11 -3.81
CA GLN A 241 -67.54 -15.64 -4.15
C GLN A 241 -68.03 -16.22 -5.47
N ILE A 242 -67.18 -16.29 -6.50
CA ILE A 242 -67.52 -16.92 -7.79
C ILE A 242 -67.83 -18.39 -7.59
N ALA A 243 -67.06 -19.11 -6.77
CA ALA A 243 -67.35 -20.51 -6.45
C ALA A 243 -68.75 -20.66 -5.81
N LEU A 244 -69.09 -19.76 -4.88
CA LEU A 244 -70.41 -19.76 -4.23
C LEU A 244 -71.54 -19.39 -5.21
N LEU A 245 -71.37 -18.34 -6.01
CA LEU A 245 -72.36 -17.94 -7.00
C LEU A 245 -72.52 -18.99 -8.10
N ALA A 246 -71.44 -19.65 -8.53
CA ALA A 246 -71.50 -20.74 -9.49
C ALA A 246 -72.36 -21.88 -8.96
N SER A 247 -72.22 -22.26 -7.68
CA SER A 247 -73.09 -23.26 -7.04
C SER A 247 -74.57 -22.84 -7.06
N LYS A 248 -74.82 -21.54 -6.85
CA LYS A 248 -76.18 -20.98 -6.83
C LYS A 248 -76.79 -20.90 -8.22
N VAL A 249 -76.03 -20.49 -9.24
CA VAL A 249 -76.47 -20.49 -10.65
C VAL A 249 -76.72 -21.91 -11.12
N GLN A 250 -75.88 -22.88 -10.73
CA GLN A 250 -76.10 -24.29 -11.03
C GLN A 250 -77.45 -24.78 -10.46
N ALA A 251 -77.87 -24.29 -9.28
CA ALA A 251 -79.19 -24.60 -8.74
C ALA A 251 -80.36 -23.99 -9.55
N TYR A 252 -80.13 -22.90 -10.29
CA TYR A 252 -81.12 -22.28 -11.18
C TYR A 252 -81.00 -22.72 -12.64
N GLN A 253 -79.99 -23.52 -12.98
CA GLN A 253 -79.73 -23.97 -14.34
C GLN A 253 -80.82 -24.98 -14.74
N GLY A 254 -81.75 -24.53 -15.58
CA GLY A 254 -82.95 -25.28 -15.98
C GLY A 254 -84.25 -24.51 -15.83
N LEU A 255 -84.24 -23.33 -15.16
CA LEU A 255 -85.39 -22.45 -15.06
C LEU A 255 -85.46 -21.45 -16.24
N PRO A 256 -86.65 -21.12 -16.77
CA PRO A 256 -86.84 -20.09 -17.80
C PRO A 256 -86.54 -18.67 -17.28
N GLN A 257 -86.18 -17.76 -18.18
CA GLN A 257 -85.72 -16.40 -17.87
C GLN A 257 -86.82 -15.45 -17.34
N ASP A 258 -88.10 -15.72 -17.60
CA ASP A 258 -89.23 -14.94 -17.08
C ASP A 258 -89.69 -15.45 -15.70
N THR A 259 -89.78 -14.57 -14.70
CA THR A 259 -90.19 -14.92 -13.32
C THR A 259 -91.57 -15.56 -13.27
N ASP A 260 -92.53 -15.04 -14.03
CA ASP A 260 -93.90 -15.56 -14.03
C ASP A 260 -93.97 -16.94 -14.68
N GLN A 261 -93.17 -17.17 -15.73
CA GLN A 261 -93.06 -18.49 -16.36
C GLN A 261 -92.27 -19.48 -15.50
N ALA A 262 -91.26 -19.02 -14.76
CA ALA A 262 -90.51 -19.83 -13.81
C ALA A 262 -91.41 -20.23 -12.63
N VAL A 263 -92.21 -19.32 -12.07
CA VAL A 263 -93.20 -19.63 -11.03
C VAL A 263 -94.27 -20.57 -11.56
N GLN A 264 -94.74 -20.38 -12.80
CA GLN A 264 -95.65 -21.34 -13.42
C GLN A 264 -94.99 -22.71 -13.62
N LYS A 265 -93.76 -22.80 -14.10
CA LYS A 265 -93.06 -24.08 -14.24
C LYS A 265 -92.78 -24.73 -12.89
N VAL A 266 -92.35 -23.98 -11.88
CA VAL A 266 -92.17 -24.47 -10.51
C VAL A 266 -93.51 -24.94 -9.95
N LYS A 267 -94.59 -24.16 -10.09
CA LYS A 267 -95.93 -24.55 -9.65
C LYS A 267 -96.48 -25.74 -10.43
N ASN A 268 -96.19 -25.85 -11.73
CA ASN A 268 -96.55 -27.01 -12.54
C ASN A 268 -95.76 -28.23 -12.09
N VAL A 269 -94.46 -28.11 -11.85
CA VAL A 269 -93.62 -29.19 -11.31
C VAL A 269 -94.03 -29.55 -9.88
N GLU A 270 -94.40 -28.59 -9.04
CA GLU A 270 -94.94 -28.81 -7.69
C GLU A 270 -96.32 -29.45 -7.75
N GLN A 271 -97.16 -29.08 -8.72
CA GLN A 271 -98.45 -29.72 -8.97
C GLN A 271 -98.26 -31.13 -9.51
N GLU A 272 -97.33 -31.34 -10.43
CA GLU A 272 -96.96 -32.67 -10.94
C GLU A 272 -96.39 -33.51 -9.81
N ALA A 273 -95.51 -32.98 -8.97
CA ALA A 273 -94.98 -33.65 -7.79
C ALA A 273 -96.08 -33.93 -6.78
N SER A 274 -96.99 -33.00 -6.52
CA SER A 274 -98.13 -33.19 -5.60
C SER A 274 -99.17 -34.15 -6.17
N GLN A 275 -99.39 -34.16 -7.49
CA GLN A 275 -100.26 -35.12 -8.17
C GLN A 275 -99.63 -36.50 -8.20
N LEU A 276 -98.33 -36.60 -8.45
CA LEU A 276 -97.56 -37.84 -8.33
C LEU A 276 -97.60 -38.33 -6.90
N GLN A 277 -97.46 -37.44 -5.91
CA GLN A 277 -97.57 -37.76 -4.49
C GLN A 277 -98.99 -38.21 -4.13
N ARG A 278 -100.05 -37.52 -4.58
CA ARG A 278 -101.44 -37.97 -4.38
C ARG A 278 -101.77 -39.25 -5.13
N LYS A 279 -101.19 -39.49 -6.31
CA LYS A 279 -101.30 -40.77 -7.03
C LYS A 279 -100.57 -41.86 -6.26
N LEU A 280 -99.41 -41.54 -5.69
CA LEU A 280 -98.68 -42.42 -4.80
C LEU A 280 -99.54 -42.76 -3.57
N ASP A 281 -100.09 -41.74 -2.92
CA ASP A 281 -100.94 -41.87 -1.73
C ASP A 281 -102.23 -42.62 -2.06
N SER A 282 -102.85 -42.40 -3.22
CA SER A 282 -104.06 -43.14 -3.62
C SER A 282 -103.77 -44.57 -4.09
N LEU A 283 -102.62 -44.81 -4.73
CA LEU A 283 -102.14 -46.16 -5.00
C LEU A 283 -101.80 -46.87 -3.69
N PHE A 284 -101.20 -46.17 -2.71
CA PHE A 284 -100.94 -46.67 -1.37
C PHE A 284 -102.25 -46.94 -0.62
N GLU A 285 -103.25 -46.05 -0.65
CA GLU A 285 -104.55 -46.25 -0.02
C GLU A 285 -105.34 -47.40 -0.69
N ASN A 286 -105.33 -47.51 -2.02
CA ASN A 286 -105.93 -48.65 -2.71
C ASN A 286 -105.17 -49.97 -2.45
N LEU A 287 -103.87 -49.93 -2.17
CA LEU A 287 -103.10 -51.08 -1.71
C LEU A 287 -103.43 -51.44 -0.24
N VAL A 288 -103.89 -50.47 0.56
CA VAL A 288 -104.21 -50.62 1.99
C VAL A 288 -105.68 -51.02 2.23
N VAL A 289 -106.62 -50.64 1.36
CA VAL A 289 -108.06 -50.99 1.45
C VAL A 289 -108.40 -52.33 0.77
N ASN A 290 -107.53 -52.86 -0.08
CA ASN A 290 -107.68 -54.18 -0.73
C ASN A 290 -106.84 -55.28 -0.04
N LYS A 291 -106.84 -55.27 1.30
CA LYS A 291 -106.43 -56.38 2.17
C LYS A 291 -107.58 -56.79 3.07
#